data_AF-A0A1H4NU98-F1
#
_entry.id   AF-A0A1H4NU98-F1
#
_cell.length_a   1.000
_cell.length_b   1.000
_cell.length_c   1.000
_cell.angle_alpha   90.00
_cell.angle_beta   90.00
_cell.angle_gamma   90.00
#
_symmetry.space_group_name_H-M   'P 1'
#
loop_
_entity.id
_entity.type
_entity.pdbx_description
1 polymer ?
#
loop_
_entity_poly.entity_id
_entity_poly.type
_entity_poly.pdbx_seq_one_letter_code
_entity_poly.pdbx_strand_id
1 'polypeptide(L)'
;MKNRPAQLIAASLMALTLLSGCGGGDGGGRPSVEELSGAMQEEGNVLNAGLTAEQSDCFAQALIDSDVSDETLQAIVDNDEDYKGNDADEEAMQSMSTDGLAECMAG
;
A
#
# COMPACT_ATOMS: atom_id res chain seq x y z
N MET A 1 37.02 -45.13 -22.35
CA MET A 1 36.87 -43.67 -22.37
C MET A 1 35.42 -43.35 -22.02
N LYS A 2 35.11 -42.99 -20.77
CA LYS A 2 33.73 -42.72 -20.30
C LYS A 2 33.75 -41.85 -19.05
N ASN A 3 33.93 -40.54 -19.23
CA ASN A 3 34.07 -39.62 -18.10
C ASN A 3 33.32 -38.29 -18.40
N ARG A 4 32.03 -38.29 -18.01
CA ARG A 4 31.19 -37.23 -17.41
C ARG A 4 31.52 -35.74 -17.71
N PRO A 5 30.59 -34.97 -18.31
CA PRO A 5 30.65 -33.51 -18.24
C PRO A 5 30.17 -33.01 -16.86
N ALA A 6 31.00 -32.22 -16.20
CA ALA A 6 30.65 -31.47 -15.00
C ALA A 6 29.60 -30.41 -15.35
N GLN A 7 28.50 -30.40 -14.59
CA GLN A 7 27.44 -29.40 -14.68
C GLN A 7 28.01 -28.00 -14.40
N LEU A 8 27.83 -27.09 -15.34
CA LEU A 8 27.91 -25.66 -15.11
C LEU A 8 26.56 -25.22 -14.53
N ILE A 9 26.58 -24.86 -13.25
CA ILE A 9 25.54 -24.11 -12.58
C ILE A 9 25.55 -22.70 -13.19
N ALA A 10 24.47 -22.31 -13.84
CA ALA A 10 24.18 -20.93 -14.16
C ALA A 10 22.68 -20.72 -13.90
N ALA A 11 22.39 -20.32 -12.66
CA ALA A 11 21.06 -19.92 -12.21
C ALA A 11 20.68 -18.62 -12.92
N SER A 12 19.75 -18.71 -13.86
CA SER A 12 19.18 -17.57 -14.56
C SER A 12 17.82 -17.19 -13.97
N LEU A 13 17.85 -16.10 -13.18
CA LEU A 13 16.85 -15.04 -13.06
C LEU A 13 15.45 -15.43 -12.54
N MET A 14 15.36 -15.71 -11.24
CA MET A 14 14.23 -15.21 -10.45
C MET A 14 14.66 -13.87 -9.86
N ALA A 15 14.33 -12.77 -10.52
CA ALA A 15 14.40 -11.46 -9.90
C ALA A 15 13.23 -11.34 -8.92
N LEU A 16 13.45 -11.85 -7.71
CA LEU A 16 12.71 -11.45 -6.52
C LEU A 16 13.03 -9.97 -6.28
N THR A 17 12.18 -9.06 -6.73
CA THR A 17 12.11 -7.70 -6.17
C THR A 17 11.10 -7.71 -5.02
N LEU A 18 11.41 -8.52 -4.01
CA LEU A 18 10.82 -8.39 -2.67
C LEU A 18 11.68 -7.39 -1.90
N LEU A 19 11.48 -6.10 -2.16
CA LEU A 19 11.97 -5.02 -1.32
C LEU A 19 10.79 -4.11 -0.93
N SER A 20 9.73 -4.72 -0.40
CA SER A 20 8.79 -4.02 0.46
C SER A 20 9.46 -3.87 1.83
N GLY A 21 10.08 -2.72 2.05
CA GLY A 21 10.77 -2.42 3.29
C GLY A 21 11.70 -1.22 3.18
N CYS A 22 11.12 -0.05 3.48
CA CYS A 22 11.79 1.19 3.90
C CYS A 22 12.50 2.00 2.80
N GLY A 23 11.78 2.98 2.27
CA GLY A 23 12.33 4.28 1.89
C GLY A 23 13.05 4.35 0.54
N GLY A 24 12.37 4.96 -0.43
CA GLY A 24 13.04 5.60 -1.57
C GLY A 24 13.01 4.77 -2.86
N GLY A 25 12.08 5.12 -3.74
CA GLY A 25 12.00 4.53 -5.07
C GLY A 25 11.09 5.29 -6.03
N ASP A 26 11.46 6.53 -6.36
CA ASP A 26 11.16 7.20 -7.63
C ASP A 26 9.67 7.34 -8.05
N GLY A 27 9.04 8.43 -7.59
CA GLY A 27 8.17 9.23 -8.46
C GLY A 27 6.68 9.30 -8.14
N GLY A 28 6.31 10.06 -7.10
CA GLY A 28 5.06 10.84 -6.98
C GLY A 28 3.80 10.28 -7.64
N GLY A 29 3.54 8.99 -7.46
CA GLY A 29 2.42 8.28 -8.08
C GLY A 29 1.58 7.63 -7.00
N ARG A 30 0.31 7.40 -7.33
CA ARG A 30 -0.65 6.72 -6.46
C ARG A 30 -0.06 5.40 -5.92
N PRO A 31 -0.04 5.16 -4.60
CA PRO A 31 0.40 3.88 -4.05
C PRO A 31 -0.52 2.74 -4.51
N SER A 32 -0.09 1.49 -4.35
CA SER A 32 -0.94 0.32 -4.58
C SER A 32 -1.91 0.05 -3.42
N VAL A 33 -2.95 -0.75 -3.68
CA VAL A 33 -3.89 -1.22 -2.64
C VAL A 33 -3.14 -1.99 -1.55
N GLU A 34 -2.17 -2.82 -1.93
CA GLU A 34 -1.38 -3.61 -0.99
C GLU A 34 -0.49 -2.74 -0.10
N GLU A 35 0.12 -1.68 -0.65
CA GLU A 35 0.94 -0.72 0.13
C GLU A 35 0.07 0.03 1.13
N LEU A 36 -1.10 0.51 0.69
CA LEU A 36 -2.02 1.26 1.54
C LEU A 36 -2.65 0.37 2.62
N SER A 37 -3.13 -0.82 2.27
CA SER A 37 -3.66 -1.81 3.22
C SER A 37 -2.61 -2.24 4.25
N GLY A 38 -1.36 -2.42 3.80
CA GLY A 38 -0.24 -2.73 4.69
C GLY A 38 0.02 -1.61 5.71
N ALA A 39 0.07 -0.36 5.25
CA ALA A 39 0.25 0.80 6.10
C ALA A 39 -0.89 0.98 7.12
N MET A 40 -2.12 0.75 6.71
CA MET A 40 -3.30 0.84 7.59
C MET A 40 -3.31 -0.21 8.71
N GLN A 41 -2.59 -1.32 8.52
CA GLN A 41 -2.41 -2.36 9.54
C GLN A 41 -1.20 -2.10 10.45
N GLU A 42 -0.37 -1.11 10.14
CA GLU A 42 0.79 -0.74 10.94
C GLU A 42 0.37 -0.01 12.22
N GLU A 43 0.97 -0.41 13.35
CA GLU A 43 0.67 0.20 14.64
C GLU A 43 1.19 1.65 14.67
N GLY A 44 0.28 2.59 14.97
CA GLY A 44 0.59 4.02 14.96
C GLY A 44 0.20 4.74 13.67
N ASN A 45 -0.24 4.02 12.63
CA ASN A 45 -0.79 4.65 11.44
C ASN A 45 -2.13 5.35 11.75
N VAL A 46 -2.33 6.53 11.17
CA VAL A 46 -3.55 7.35 11.37
C VAL A 46 -4.84 6.65 10.94
N LEU A 47 -4.75 5.70 10.01
CA LEU A 47 -5.88 4.90 9.53
C LEU A 47 -5.97 3.52 10.19
N ASN A 48 -5.11 3.21 11.17
CA ASN A 48 -5.21 1.96 11.91
C ASN A 48 -6.44 1.96 12.82
N ALA A 49 -7.53 1.38 12.32
CA ALA A 49 -8.79 1.21 13.04
C ALA A 49 -8.98 -0.20 13.61
N GLY A 50 -7.94 -1.03 13.65
CA GLY A 50 -8.03 -2.43 14.09
C GLY A 50 -8.85 -3.32 13.13
N LEU A 51 -8.84 -2.98 11.85
CA LEU A 51 -9.53 -3.72 10.78
C LEU A 51 -8.87 -5.07 10.52
N THR A 52 -9.64 -6.04 10.01
CA THR A 52 -9.07 -7.26 9.45
C THR A 52 -8.28 -6.93 8.17
N ALA A 53 -7.44 -7.87 7.71
CA ALA A 53 -6.73 -7.71 6.43
C ALA A 53 -7.71 -7.50 5.26
N GLU A 54 -8.81 -8.26 5.22
CA GLU A 54 -9.84 -8.12 4.17
C GLU A 54 -10.56 -6.76 4.22
N GLN A 55 -10.83 -6.25 5.43
CA GLN A 55 -11.41 -4.91 5.62
C GLN A 55 -10.42 -3.80 5.25
N SER A 56 -9.14 -4.00 5.53
CA SER A 56 -8.05 -3.08 5.18
C SER A 56 -7.85 -3.04 3.67
N ASP A 57 -7.87 -4.19 2.99
CA ASP A 57 -7.82 -4.28 1.52
C ASP A 57 -9.03 -3.60 0.88
N CYS A 58 -10.24 -3.84 1.41
CA CYS A 58 -11.46 -3.19 0.94
C CYS A 58 -11.39 -1.66 1.09
N PHE A 59 -10.95 -1.17 2.27
CA PHE A 59 -10.90 0.26 2.52
C PHE A 59 -9.75 0.92 1.74
N ALA A 60 -8.61 0.25 1.57
CA ALA A 60 -7.53 0.68 0.70
C ALA A 60 -7.97 0.78 -0.77
N GLN A 61 -8.73 -0.21 -1.27
CA GLN A 61 -9.33 -0.16 -2.60
C GLN A 61 -10.25 1.06 -2.75
N ALA A 62 -11.10 1.33 -1.75
CA ALA A 62 -12.01 2.47 -1.77
C ALA A 62 -11.26 3.81 -1.77
N LEU A 63 -10.15 3.93 -1.03
CA LEU A 63 -9.29 5.12 -1.04
C LEU A 63 -8.59 5.29 -2.40
N ILE A 64 -8.10 4.20 -2.99
CA ILE A 64 -7.50 4.20 -4.33
C ILE A 64 -8.51 4.58 -5.41
N ASP A 65 -9.77 4.20 -5.28
CA ASP A 65 -10.82 4.56 -6.24
C ASP A 65 -11.43 5.96 -5.98
N SER A 66 -11.10 6.59 -4.84
CA SER A 66 -11.61 7.90 -4.45
C SER A 66 -10.88 9.08 -5.10
N ASP A 67 -11.43 10.28 -4.93
CA ASP A 67 -10.81 11.53 -5.40
C ASP A 67 -9.64 12.02 -4.51
N VAL A 68 -9.23 11.26 -3.49
CA VAL A 68 -8.05 11.59 -2.67
C VAL A 68 -6.79 11.59 -3.54
N SER A 69 -5.97 12.63 -3.40
CA SER A 69 -4.74 12.79 -4.16
C SER A 69 -3.70 11.71 -3.88
N ASP A 70 -2.91 11.41 -4.90
CA ASP A 70 -1.79 10.48 -4.80
C ASP A 70 -0.80 10.88 -3.70
N GLU A 71 -0.61 12.18 -3.49
CA GLU A 71 0.25 12.73 -2.43
C GLU A 71 -0.31 12.43 -1.03
N THR A 72 -1.62 12.57 -0.82
CA THR A 72 -2.26 12.23 0.46
C THR A 72 -2.21 10.73 0.72
N LEU A 73 -2.47 9.91 -0.30
CA LEU A 73 -2.39 8.45 -0.16
C LEU A 73 -0.96 7.99 0.14
N GLN A 74 0.03 8.61 -0.50
CA GLN A 74 1.43 8.33 -0.22
C GLN A 74 1.82 8.77 1.19
N ALA A 75 1.34 9.92 1.68
CA ALA A 75 1.58 10.37 3.04
C ALA A 75 1.03 9.38 4.10
N ILE A 76 -0.10 8.74 3.82
CA ILE A 76 -0.64 7.67 4.66
C ILE A 76 0.29 6.45 4.68
N VAL A 77 0.80 6.05 3.51
CA VAL A 77 1.74 4.92 3.38
C VAL A 77 3.06 5.20 4.09
N ASP A 78 3.59 6.42 3.94
CA ASP A 78 4.84 6.85 4.53
C ASP A 78 4.71 7.21 6.01
N ASN A 79 3.48 7.21 6.54
CA ASN A 79 3.12 7.69 7.87
C ASN A 79 3.69 9.09 8.16
N ASP A 80 3.56 9.99 7.18
CA ASP A 80 4.09 11.35 7.25
C ASP A 80 3.19 12.26 8.10
N GLU A 81 3.56 12.41 9.38
CA GLU A 81 2.85 13.26 10.35
C GLU A 81 2.96 14.78 10.03
N ASP A 82 3.95 15.18 9.21
CA ASP A 82 4.16 16.57 8.81
C ASP A 82 3.40 16.95 7.54
N TYR A 83 2.79 15.96 6.85
CA TYR A 83 2.00 16.19 5.66
C TYR A 83 0.79 17.08 5.95
N LYS A 84 0.60 18.08 5.09
CA LYS A 84 -0.56 18.96 5.12
C LYS A 84 -1.38 18.72 3.89
N GLY A 85 -2.47 17.97 4.08
CA GLY A 85 -3.50 17.80 3.06
C GLY A 85 -4.07 19.13 2.60
N ASN A 86 -4.69 19.11 1.44
CA ASN A 86 -5.49 20.22 0.95
C ASN A 86 -6.98 19.98 1.27
N ASP A 87 -7.79 21.04 1.19
CA ASP A 87 -9.22 20.97 1.53
C ASP A 87 -9.98 19.91 0.71
N ALA A 88 -9.60 19.68 -0.55
CA ALA A 88 -10.26 18.69 -1.41
C ALA A 88 -9.99 17.25 -0.95
N ASP A 89 -8.76 16.96 -0.54
CA ASP A 89 -8.38 15.66 0.01
C ASP A 89 -9.06 15.41 1.35
N GLU A 90 -9.18 16.44 2.19
CA GLU A 90 -9.94 16.35 3.45
C GLU A 90 -11.41 16.03 3.21
N GLU A 91 -12.06 16.69 2.24
CA GLU A 91 -13.46 16.41 1.87
C GLU A 91 -13.64 14.99 1.32
N ALA A 92 -12.75 14.55 0.43
CA ALA A 92 -12.77 13.21 -0.14
C ALA A 92 -12.55 12.13 0.95
N MET A 93 -11.58 12.33 1.84
CA MET A 93 -11.32 11.47 2.99
C MET A 93 -12.51 11.38 3.94
N GLN A 94 -13.18 12.49 4.23
CA GLN A 94 -14.38 12.49 5.10
C GLN A 94 -15.54 11.71 4.48
N SER A 95 -15.76 11.89 3.17
CA SER A 95 -16.76 11.12 2.43
C SER A 95 -16.45 9.62 2.49
N MET A 96 -15.18 9.24 2.34
CA MET A 96 -14.79 7.83 2.34
C MET A 96 -14.79 7.17 3.72
N SER A 97 -14.42 7.92 4.77
CA SER A 97 -14.24 7.38 6.11
C SER A 97 -15.54 6.85 6.74
N THR A 98 -16.69 7.37 6.33
CA THR A 98 -18.00 6.93 6.85
C THR A 98 -18.62 5.86 5.97
N ASP A 99 -18.71 6.11 4.67
CA ASP A 99 -19.46 5.24 3.75
C ASP A 99 -18.61 4.03 3.29
N GLY A 100 -17.35 4.27 2.90
CA GLY A 100 -16.44 3.21 2.46
C GLY A 100 -16.10 2.24 3.58
N LEU A 101 -15.84 2.76 4.79
CA LEU A 101 -15.57 1.90 5.94
C LEU A 101 -16.80 1.08 6.34
N ALA A 102 -17.99 1.68 6.35
CA ALA A 102 -19.22 0.96 6.67
C ALA A 102 -19.54 -0.14 5.65
N GLU A 103 -19.32 0.12 4.36
CA GLU A 103 -19.47 -0.87 3.28
C GLU A 103 -18.48 -2.03 3.46
N CYS A 104 -17.21 -1.74 3.77
CA CYS A 104 -16.18 -2.74 4.02
C CYS A 104 -16.39 -3.56 5.30
N MET A 105 -17.00 -2.99 6.34
CA MET A 105 -17.34 -3.72 7.57
C MET A 105 -18.62 -4.56 7.45
N ALA A 106 -19.50 -4.24 6.50
CA ALA A 106 -20.74 -4.97 6.25
C ALA A 106 -20.56 -6.19 5.33
N GLY A 107 -19.41 -6.31 4.68
CA GLY A 107 -19.01 -7.41 3.78
C GLY A 107 -18.57 -8.68 4.50
#